data_AF-A4C3Q5-F1
#
_entry.id   AF-A4C3Q5-F1
#
_cell.length_a   1.000
_cell.length_b   1.000
_cell.length_c   1.000
_cell.angle_alpha   90.00
_cell.angle_beta   90.00
_cell.angle_gamma   90.00
#
_symmetry.space_group_name_H-M   'P 1'
#
loop_
_entity.id
_entity.type
_entity.pdbx_description
1 polymer ?
#
loop_
_entity_poly.entity_id
_entity_poly.type
_entity_poly.pdbx_seq_one_letter_code
_entity_poly.pdbx_strand_id
1 'polypeptide(L)' 'MKATICALIDNPGEVELTESWLEANRKVLCFVSEQNACGCCVMGWDIEGPDEIVSTLPNHISASSKWTSS' A
#
# COMPACT_ATOMS: atom_id res chain seq x y z
N MET A 1 9.94 8.35 -0.26
CA MET A 1 9.64 7.46 0.88
C MET A 1 9.06 6.16 0.31
N LYS A 2 9.34 5.02 0.93
CA LYS A 2 8.89 3.70 0.46
C LYS A 2 7.98 3.09 1.52
N ALA A 3 6.86 2.52 1.11
CA ALA A 3 5.94 1.84 2.01
C ALA A 3 5.34 0.61 1.33
N THR A 4 4.91 -0.36 2.15
CA THR A 4 4.18 -1.53 1.69
C THR A 4 2.76 -1.44 2.23
N ILE A 5 1.79 -1.55 1.33
CA ILE A 5 0.38 -1.63 1.67
C ILE A 5 0.01 -3.09 1.82
N CYS A 6 -0.72 -3.45 2.87
CA CYS A 6 -1.28 -4.77 3.09
C CYS A 6 -2.78 -4.61 3.39
N ALA A 7 -3.63 -5.04 2.46
CA ALA A 7 -5.08 -5.05 2.63
C ALA A 7 -5.55 -6.48 2.88
N LEU A 8 -6.33 -6.70 3.95
CA LEU A 8 -6.92 -8.00 4.23
C LEU A 8 -8.22 -8.15 3.44
N ILE A 9 -8.35 -9.25 2.70
CA ILE A 9 -9.58 -9.56 1.95
C ILE A 9 -10.72 -9.88 2.92
N ASP A 10 -10.38 -10.43 4.09
CA ASP A 10 -11.33 -10.77 5.15
C ASP A 10 -11.94 -9.53 5.83
N ASN A 11 -11.29 -8.36 5.71
CA ASN A 11 -11.80 -7.11 6.24
C ASN A 11 -12.55 -6.33 5.13
N PRO A 12 -13.89 -6.28 5.17
CA PRO A 12 -14.67 -5.67 4.10
C PRO A 12 -14.33 -4.18 3.95
N GLY A 13 -13.90 -3.81 2.75
CA GLY A 13 -13.60 -2.42 2.37
C GLY A 13 -12.12 -2.02 2.41
N GLU A 14 -11.21 -2.81 2.99
CA GLU A 14 -9.77 -2.47 2.99
C GLU A 14 -9.16 -2.49 1.59
N VAL A 15 -9.55 -3.48 0.80
CA VAL A 15 -9.16 -3.60 -0.61
C VAL A 15 -9.63 -2.37 -1.39
N GLU A 16 -10.92 -2.06 -1.30
CA GLU A 16 -11.53 -0.96 -2.06
C GLU A 16 -10.95 0.40 -1.64
N LEU A 17 -10.68 0.60 -0.35
CA LEU A 17 -9.98 1.78 0.17
C LEU A 17 -8.55 1.88 -0.38
N THR A 18 -7.83 0.76 -0.42
CA THR A 18 -6.47 0.70 -0.96
C THR A 18 -6.43 1.04 -2.44
N GLU A 19 -7.30 0.42 -3.23
CA GLU A 19 -7.41 0.66 -4.67
C GLU A 19 -7.79 2.13 -4.94
N SER A 20 -8.80 2.65 -4.23
CA SER A 20 -9.23 4.05 -4.37
C SER A 20 -8.11 5.03 -4.01
N TRP A 21 -7.35 4.76 -2.95
CA TRP A 21 -6.21 5.58 -2.55
C TRP A 21 -5.09 5.50 -3.60
N LEU A 22 -4.78 4.30 -4.09
CA LEU A 22 -3.77 4.10 -5.14
C LEU A 22 -4.14 4.84 -6.42
N GLU A 23 -5.39 4.77 -6.86
CA GLU A 23 -5.88 5.48 -8.05
C GLU A 23 -5.82 6.99 -7.88
N ALA A 24 -6.27 7.52 -6.74
CA ALA A 24 -6.23 8.94 -6.44
C ALA A 24 -4.79 9.50 -6.41
N ASN A 25 -3.84 8.70 -5.92
CA ASN A 25 -2.44 9.10 -5.77
C ASN A 25 -1.53 8.59 -6.91
N ARG A 26 -2.04 7.83 -7.88
CA ARG A 26 -1.23 7.19 -8.93
C ARG A 26 -0.36 8.17 -9.72
N LYS A 27 -0.83 9.41 -9.89
CA LYS A 27 -0.13 10.48 -10.62
C LYS A 27 1.03 11.11 -9.84
N VAL A 28 1.00 11.01 -8.51
CA VAL A 28 2.02 11.58 -7.61
C VAL A 28 2.98 10.52 -7.08
N LEU A 29 2.56 9.26 -7.08
CA LEU A 29 3.43 8.13 -6.77
C LEU A 29 4.46 7.94 -7.88
N CYS A 30 5.71 7.77 -7.47
CA CYS A 30 6.83 7.51 -8.38
C CYS A 30 6.85 6.03 -8.83
N PHE A 31 6.41 5.13 -7.95
CA PHE A 31 6.36 3.69 -8.23
C PHE A 31 5.19 3.04 -7.50
N VAL A 32 4.57 2.07 -8.16
CA VAL A 32 3.59 1.15 -7.60
C VAL A 32 3.90 -0.22 -8.19
N SER A 33 4.19 -1.20 -7.33
CA SER A 33 4.46 -2.57 -7.71
C SER A 33 3.17 -3.32 -8.08
N GLU A 34 3.32 -4.45 -8.75
CA GLU A 34 2.21 -5.40 -8.91
C GLU A 34 1.85 -6.03 -7.55
N GLN A 35 0.66 -6.65 -7.49
CA GLN A 35 0.21 -7.32 -6.27
C GLN A 35 1.21 -8.41 -5.86
N ASN A 36 1.89 -8.23 -4.72
CA ASN A 36 3.02 -9.05 -4.30
C ASN A 36 2.74 -9.90 -3.04
N ALA A 37 1.46 -10.06 -2.68
CA ALA A 37 1.02 -10.85 -1.53
C ALA A 37 0.33 -12.16 -1.97
N CYS A 38 -0.03 -13.03 -1.02
CA CYS A 38 -0.66 -14.34 -1.31
C CYS A 38 -1.87 -14.24 -2.26
N GLY A 39 -2.59 -13.10 -2.26
CA GLY A 39 -3.81 -12.91 -3.04
C GLY A 39 -5.00 -13.74 -2.55
N CYS A 40 -4.74 -14.70 -1.66
CA CYS A 40 -5.72 -15.60 -1.07
C CYS A 40 -6.45 -14.99 0.14
N CYS A 41 -5.72 -14.29 1.01
CA CYS A 41 -6.23 -13.70 2.25
C CYS A 41 -5.79 -12.24 2.44
N VAL A 42 -4.69 -11.87 1.78
CA VAL A 42 -4.06 -10.55 1.87
C VAL A 42 -3.59 -10.15 0.49
N MET A 43 -3.87 -8.90 0.14
CA MET A 43 -3.35 -8.23 -1.04
C MET A 43 -2.30 -7.24 -0.58
N GLY A 44 -1.22 -7.07 -1.36
CA GLY A 44 -0.15 -6.18 -0.97
C GLY A 44 0.55 -5.56 -2.15
N TRP A 45 0.98 -4.32 -1.96
CA TRP A 45 1.61 -3.50 -2.99
C TRP A 45 2.74 -2.69 -2.38
N ASP A 46 3.88 -2.65 -3.07
CA ASP A 46 4.96 -1.74 -2.71
C ASP A 46 4.79 -0.41 -3.45
N ILE A 47 4.86 0.69 -2.72
CA ILE A 47 4.75 2.03 -3.28
C ILE A 47 5.99 2.87 -2.97
N GLU A 48 6.33 3.76 -3.89
CA GLU A 48 7.32 4.80 -3.67
C GLU A 48 6.72 6.15 -4.05
N GLY A 49 6.86 7.14 -3.17
CA GLY A 49 6.33 8.47 -3.41
C GLY A 49 6.81 9.52 -2.43
N PRO A 50 6.25 10.74 -2.53
CA PRO A 50 6.50 11.82 -1.59
C PRO A 50 6.10 11.41 -0.17
N ASP A 51 6.89 11.82 0.82
CA ASP A 51 6.61 11.51 2.24
C ASP A 51 5.23 11.99 2.68
N GLU A 52 4.82 13.18 2.23
CA GLU A 52 3.50 13.77 2.51
C GLU A 52 2.35 12.87 2.03
N ILE A 53 2.50 12.25 0.86
CA ILE A 53 1.49 11.37 0.26
C ILE A 53 1.51 10.03 0.98
N VAL A 54 2.69 9.41 1.11
CA VAL A 54 2.82 8.10 1.78
C VAL A 54 2.35 8.16 3.24
N SER A 55 2.51 9.31 3.91
CA SER A 55 1.99 9.53 5.27
C SER A 55 0.47 9.70 5.34
N THR A 56 -0.22 9.95 4.23
CA THR A 56 -1.70 9.93 4.18
C THR A 56 -2.29 8.52 4.16
N LEU A 57 -1.45 7.50 4.00
CA LEU A 57 -1.90 6.12 3.91
C LEU A 57 -2.52 5.68 5.24
N PRO A 58 -3.69 5.03 5.25
CA PRO A 58 -4.34 4.65 6.49
C PRO A 58 -3.49 3.65 7.28
N ASN A 59 -3.23 3.95 8.56
CA ASN A 59 -2.39 3.13 9.44
C ASN A 59 -2.87 1.68 9.63
N HIS A 60 -4.13 1.38 9.33
CA HIS A 60 -4.67 0.02 9.45
C HIS A 60 -4.34 -0.88 8.25
N ILE A 61 -3.98 -0.30 7.10
CA ILE A 61 -3.51 -1.03 5.91
C ILE A 61 -2.03 -0.75 5.58
N SER A 62 -1.38 0.18 6.28
CA SER A 62 0.04 0.45 6.10
C SER A 62 0.88 -0.53 6.93
N ALA A 63 1.67 -1.36 6.25
CA ALA A 63 2.79 -2.04 6.88
C ALA A 63 4.02 -1.17 6.64
N SER A 64 4.29 -0.23 7.56
CA SER A 64 5.56 0.50 7.58
C SER A 64 6.68 -0.45 8.04
N SER A 65 6.97 -1.46 7.23
CA SER A 65 8.13 -2.31 7.40
C SER A 65 9.33 -1.49 6.95
N LYS A 66 10.09 -0.96 7.91
CA LYS A 66 11.43 -0.44 7.69
C LYS A 66 12.19 -1.58 7.00
N TRP A 67 12.33 -1.51 5.68
CA TRP A 67 12.96 -2.57 4.87
C TRP A 67 14.33 -2.81 5.48
N THR A 68 14.48 -3.92 6.22
CA THR A 68 15.74 -4.23 6.87
C THR A 68 16.70 -4.64 5.76
N SER A 69 17.57 -3.72 5.35
CA SER A 69 18.74 -4.06 4.56
C SER A 69 19.60 -5.00 5.40
N SER A 70 19.66 -6.27 5.01
CA SER A 70 20.73 -7.17 5.44
C SER A 70 22.00 -6.89 4.65
#